data_AF-A0A1N7PEU1-F1
#
_entry.id   AF-A0A1N7PEU1-F1
#
_cell.length_a   1.000
_cell.length_b   1.000
_cell.length_c   1.000
_cell.angle_alpha   90.00
_cell.angle_beta   90.00
_cell.angle_gamma   90.00
#
_symmetry.space_group_name_H-M   'P 1'
#
loop_
_entity.id
_entity.type
_entity.pdbx_description
1 polymer ?
#
loop_
_entity_poly.entity_id
_entity_poly.type
_entity_poly.pdbx_seq_one_letter_code
_entity_poly.pdbx_strand_id
1 'polypeptide(L)'
;MEIVTSLNRINTILQRFKGDKAQFFLYEISHKKIAIRIVNNKTDNVIYLILADCEYIQGIFSWNNPDLYVEKFFNEKKMDNLYRLVDKVADFKLECLAGVVLVKGVEDDLGNSFENFLKQK
;
A
#
# COMPACT_ATOMS: atom_id res chain seq x y z
N MET A 1 -5.16 -13.54 -9.37
CA MET A 1 -4.53 -12.81 -8.26
C MET A 1 -3.01 -12.91 -8.38
N GLU A 2 -2.29 -11.80 -8.27
CA GLU A 2 -0.82 -11.70 -8.21
C GLU A 2 -0.44 -11.10 -6.85
N ILE A 3 0.51 -11.72 -6.14
CA ILE A 3 1.08 -11.20 -4.88
C ILE A 3 2.56 -10.90 -5.12
N VAL A 4 3.00 -9.70 -4.75
CA VAL A 4 4.33 -9.19 -5.05
C VAL A 4 4.95 -8.57 -3.80
N THR A 5 6.16 -9.00 -3.46
CA THR A 5 6.93 -8.51 -2.29
C THR A 5 8.21 -7.76 -2.69
N SER A 6 8.66 -7.91 -3.95
CA SER A 6 9.84 -7.20 -4.46
C SER A 6 9.51 -5.73 -4.73
N LEU A 7 10.19 -4.80 -4.04
CA LEU A 7 9.94 -3.35 -4.17
C LEU A 7 10.09 -2.84 -5.61
N ASN A 8 11.08 -3.31 -6.36
CA ASN A 8 11.26 -2.92 -7.77
C ASN A 8 10.05 -3.33 -8.64
N ARG A 9 9.54 -4.55 -8.41
CA ARG A 9 8.36 -5.07 -9.11
C ARG A 9 7.10 -4.31 -8.68
N ILE A 10 6.94 -4.02 -7.39
CA ILE A 10 5.85 -3.19 -6.85
C ILE A 10 5.83 -1.83 -7.55
N ASN A 11 6.96 -1.12 -7.55
CA ASN A 11 7.07 0.20 -8.19
C ASN A 11 6.77 0.15 -9.70
N THR A 12 7.22 -0.89 -10.39
CA THR A 12 6.90 -1.09 -11.81
C THR A 12 5.39 -1.26 -12.03
N ILE A 13 4.71 -2.00 -11.15
CA ILE A 13 3.27 -2.19 -11.21
C ILE A 13 2.55 -0.88 -10.92
N LEU A 14 2.91 -0.15 -9.88
CA LEU A 14 2.30 1.14 -9.52
C LEU A 14 2.40 2.15 -10.67
N GLN A 15 3.59 2.29 -11.27
CA GLN A 15 3.82 3.20 -12.40
C GLN A 15 2.99 2.84 -13.64
N ARG A 16 2.82 1.56 -13.93
CA ARG A 16 2.04 1.10 -15.10
C ARG A 16 0.54 1.16 -14.85
N PHE A 17 0.10 0.82 -13.64
CA PHE A 17 -1.31 0.74 -13.28
C PHE A 17 -1.96 2.11 -13.28
N LYS A 18 -1.24 3.19 -12.91
CA LYS A 18 -1.72 4.58 -12.91
C LYS A 18 -3.11 4.69 -12.28
N GLY A 19 -3.19 4.41 -10.98
CA GLY A 19 -4.46 4.42 -10.26
C GLY A 19 -5.15 5.78 -10.35
N ASP A 20 -6.46 5.78 -10.62
CA ASP A 20 -7.28 6.99 -10.64
C ASP A 20 -7.66 7.43 -9.22
N LYS A 21 -7.82 6.47 -8.29
CA LYS A 21 -8.12 6.74 -6.88
C LYS A 21 -7.34 5.83 -5.95
N ALA A 22 -6.96 6.36 -4.79
CA ALA A 22 -6.44 5.56 -3.69
C ALA A 22 -7.14 5.90 -2.37
N GLN A 23 -7.29 4.90 -1.51
CA GLN A 23 -7.99 5.02 -0.24
C GLN A 23 -7.32 4.17 0.83
N PHE A 24 -7.24 4.68 2.06
CA PHE A 24 -7.02 3.82 3.22
C PHE A 24 -8.22 2.89 3.36
N PHE A 25 -8.00 1.61 3.09
CA PHE A 25 -9.06 0.63 3.06
C PHE A 25 -9.22 -0.02 4.41
N LEU A 26 -8.12 -0.54 4.98
CA LEU A 26 -8.14 -1.25 6.26
C LEU A 26 -7.00 -0.83 7.16
N TYR A 27 -7.29 -0.86 8.46
CA TYR A 27 -6.32 -0.72 9.52
C TYR A 27 -6.55 -1.81 10.57
N GLU A 28 -5.50 -2.57 10.87
CA GLU A 28 -5.49 -3.58 11.92
C GLU A 28 -4.51 -3.13 13.01
N ILE A 29 -5.03 -2.95 14.23
CA ILE A 29 -4.34 -2.26 15.32
C ILE A 29 -3.19 -3.12 15.88
N SER A 30 -3.41 -4.42 16.06
CA SER A 30 -2.46 -5.30 16.77
C SER A 30 -1.13 -5.43 16.02
N HIS A 31 -1.15 -5.45 14.69
CA HIS A 31 0.06 -5.51 13.86
C HIS A 31 0.38 -4.18 13.18
N LYS A 32 -0.34 -3.10 13.54
CA LYS A 32 -0.29 -1.78 12.89
C LYS A 32 -0.25 -1.88 11.36
N LYS A 33 -1.12 -2.72 10.80
CA LYS A 33 -1.17 -3.00 9.35
C LYS A 33 -2.11 -2.02 8.68
N ILE A 34 -1.66 -1.42 7.58
CA ILE A 34 -2.46 -0.54 6.74
C ILE A 34 -2.57 -1.16 5.35
N ALA A 35 -3.80 -1.30 4.85
CA ALA A 35 -4.07 -1.63 3.46
C ALA A 35 -4.55 -0.38 2.73
N ILE A 36 -3.86 -0.01 1.65
CA ILE A 36 -4.26 1.05 0.74
C ILE A 36 -4.80 0.40 -0.52
N ARG A 37 -6.06 0.72 -0.83
CA ARG A 37 -6.74 0.27 -2.05
C ARG A 37 -6.54 1.29 -3.15
N ILE A 38 -6.15 0.84 -4.33
CA ILE A 38 -5.90 1.66 -5.50
C ILE A 38 -6.70 1.09 -6.67
N VAL A 39 -7.54 1.92 -7.28
CA VAL A 39 -8.39 1.53 -8.42
C VAL A 39 -8.03 2.30 -9.66
N ASN A 40 -8.28 1.68 -10.81
CA ASN A 40 -8.25 2.32 -12.12
C ASN A 40 -9.61 2.10 -12.78
N ASN A 41 -10.35 3.16 -13.06
CA ASN A 41 -11.71 3.11 -13.60
C ASN A 41 -11.78 2.56 -15.02
N LYS A 42 -10.63 2.35 -15.68
CA LYS A 42 -10.53 1.76 -17.02
C LYS A 42 -10.34 0.25 -16.99
N THR A 43 -10.21 -0.36 -15.80
CA THR A 43 -9.97 -1.80 -15.65
C THR A 43 -10.67 -2.36 -14.43
N ASP A 44 -11.12 -3.61 -14.48
CA ASP A 44 -11.70 -4.29 -13.31
C ASP A 44 -10.64 -4.73 -12.27
N ASN A 45 -9.36 -4.45 -12.55
CA ASN A 45 -8.27 -4.76 -11.64
C ASN A 45 -8.21 -3.70 -10.52
N VAL A 46 -7.98 -4.18 -9.30
CA VAL A 46 -7.66 -3.39 -8.12
C VAL A 46 -6.28 -3.79 -7.61
N ILE A 47 -5.60 -2.83 -6.97
CA ILE A 47 -4.37 -3.06 -6.22
C ILE A 47 -4.64 -2.80 -4.75
N TYR A 48 -4.19 -3.70 -3.89
CA TYR A 48 -4.04 -3.48 -2.46
C TYR A 48 -2.56 -3.44 -2.11
N LEU A 49 -2.12 -2.32 -1.55
CA LEU A 49 -0.79 -2.15 -0.99
C LEU A 49 -0.89 -2.30 0.52
N ILE A 50 -0.32 -3.38 1.05
CA ILE A 50 -0.36 -3.72 2.46
C ILE A 50 1.00 -3.40 3.06
N LEU A 51 1.00 -2.54 4.08
CA LEU A 51 2.17 -2.20 4.86
C LEU A 51 1.96 -2.68 6.30
N ALA A 52 3.01 -3.22 6.93
CA ALA A 52 2.93 -3.84 8.24
C ALA A 52 3.90 -3.21 9.23
N ASP A 53 3.47 -3.14 10.50
CA ASP A 53 4.20 -2.46 11.58
C ASP A 53 4.49 -0.99 11.26
N CYS A 54 3.44 -0.25 10.91
CA CYS A 54 3.53 1.16 10.57
C CYS A 54 3.62 2.04 11.81
N GLU A 55 4.59 2.95 11.83
CA GLU A 55 4.92 3.73 13.01
C GLU A 55 4.89 5.24 12.78
N TYR A 56 4.91 5.67 11.53
CA TYR A 56 4.99 7.08 11.19
C TYR A 56 4.15 7.39 9.96
N ILE A 57 3.32 8.43 10.08
CA ILE A 57 2.51 8.98 8.99
C ILE A 57 2.67 10.49 8.98
N GLN A 58 2.92 11.07 7.80
CA GLN A 58 3.09 12.51 7.62
C GLN A 58 2.52 12.95 6.27
N GLY A 59 2.02 14.19 6.24
CA GLY A 59 1.66 14.88 5.00
C GLY A 59 0.23 14.63 4.55
N ILE A 60 -0.08 15.10 3.33
CA ILE A 60 -1.41 15.01 2.74
C ILE A 60 -1.41 13.83 1.77
N PHE A 61 -2.45 12.99 1.81
CA PHE A 61 -2.58 11.86 0.88
C PHE A 61 -3.45 12.24 -0.32
N SER A 62 -2.99 11.98 -1.55
CA SER A 62 -3.81 12.22 -2.74
C SER A 62 -4.83 11.12 -2.92
N TRP A 63 -6.10 11.45 -2.73
CA TRP A 63 -7.20 10.54 -2.98
C TRP A 63 -7.44 10.28 -4.47
N ASN A 64 -7.08 11.25 -5.32
CA ASN A 64 -7.29 11.21 -6.77
C ASN A 64 -5.95 11.31 -7.49
N ASN A 65 -5.74 10.44 -8.48
CA ASN A 65 -4.52 10.34 -9.31
C ASN A 65 -3.20 10.38 -8.51
N PRO A 66 -3.02 9.53 -7.49
CA PRO A 66 -1.80 9.54 -6.68
C PRO A 66 -0.58 9.05 -7.47
N ASP A 67 0.62 9.55 -7.14
CA ASP A 67 1.90 9.02 -7.65
C ASP A 67 2.62 8.26 -6.53
N LEU A 68 2.19 7.02 -6.33
CA LEU A 68 2.66 6.18 -5.24
C LEU A 68 3.95 5.46 -5.60
N TYR A 69 4.89 5.46 -4.66
CA TYR A 69 6.18 4.80 -4.76
C TYR A 69 6.59 4.19 -3.42
N VAL A 70 7.23 3.03 -3.45
CA VAL A 70 7.74 2.37 -2.24
C VAL A 70 9.25 2.27 -2.27
N GLU A 71 9.87 2.46 -1.12
CA GLU A 71 11.31 2.33 -0.95
C GLU A 71 11.67 1.64 0.36
N LYS A 72 12.93 1.18 0.40
CA LYS A 72 13.58 0.70 1.62
C LYS A 72 14.83 1.53 1.85
N PHE A 73 15.02 1.98 3.07
CA PHE A 73 16.20 2.73 3.47
C PHE A 73 16.62 2.33 4.88
N PHE A 74 17.91 2.48 5.19
CA PHE A 74 18.42 2.25 6.53
C PHE A 74 18.17 3.49 7.39
N ASN A 75 17.57 3.31 8.56
CA ASN A 75 17.36 4.36 9.55
C ASN A 75 18.43 4.26 10.64
N GLU A 76 19.36 5.21 10.64
CA GLU A 76 20.47 5.23 11.60
C GLU A 76 20.01 5.38 13.06
N LYS A 77 18.91 6.09 13.32
CA LYS A 77 18.40 6.28 14.68
C LYS A 77 17.83 5.00 15.27
N LYS A 78 17.17 4.19 14.44
CA LYS A 78 16.58 2.91 14.84
C LYS A 78 17.54 1.73 14.64
N MET A 79 18.65 1.94 13.93
CA MET A 79 19.59 0.90 13.52
C MET A 79 18.91 -0.25 12.77
N ASP A 80 17.90 0.06 11.95
CA ASP A 80 17.10 -0.93 11.23
C ASP A 80 16.69 -0.41 9.84
N ASN A 81 16.27 -1.31 8.96
CA ASN A 81 15.67 -0.96 7.69
C ASN A 81 14.21 -0.59 7.85
N LEU A 82 13.84 0.56 7.30
CA LEU A 82 12.46 0.98 7.17
C LEU A 82 11.99 0.83 5.74
N TYR A 83 10.69 0.59 5.60
CA TYR A 83 9.98 0.66 4.35
C TYR A 83 9.13 1.92 4.36
N ARG A 84 9.11 2.65 3.26
CA ARG A 84 8.32 3.87 3.11
C ARG A 84 7.47 3.81 1.87
N LEU A 85 6.20 4.13 2.02
CA LEU A 85 5.33 4.54 0.94
C LEU A 85 5.36 6.07 0.85
N VAL A 86 5.55 6.57 -0.36
CA VAL A 86 5.55 7.99 -0.69
C VAL A 86 4.46 8.27 -1.71
N ASP A 87 3.70 9.35 -1.52
CA ASP A 87 2.94 9.98 -2.60
C ASP A 87 3.69 11.23 -3.06
N LYS A 88 4.20 11.19 -4.28
CA LYS A 88 5.02 12.28 -4.82
C LYS A 88 4.23 13.55 -5.14
N VAL A 89 2.89 13.45 -5.23
CA VAL A 89 2.04 14.60 -5.57
C VAL A 89 1.67 15.43 -4.34
N ALA A 90 1.54 14.82 -3.16
CA ALA A 90 1.00 15.49 -1.97
C ALA A 90 1.91 15.47 -0.72
N ASP A 91 3.20 15.14 -0.89
CA ASP A 91 4.21 15.01 0.18
C ASP A 91 3.76 14.06 1.31
N PHE A 92 3.03 13.00 0.94
CA PHE A 92 2.65 11.95 1.89
C PHE A 92 3.81 10.98 2.13
N LYS A 93 3.99 10.57 3.38
CA LYS A 93 4.91 9.51 3.78
C LYS A 93 4.27 8.61 4.82
N LEU A 94 4.37 7.31 4.61
CA LEU A 94 4.02 6.27 5.57
C LEU A 94 5.21 5.33 5.75
N GLU A 95 5.72 5.20 6.97
CA GLU A 95 6.89 4.37 7.28
C GLU A 95 6.52 3.19 8.18
N CYS A 96 7.04 2.02 7.82
CA CYS A 96 6.74 0.77 8.50
C CYS A 96 7.99 -0.14 8.59
N LEU A 97 8.06 -0.99 9.61
CA LEU A 97 9.21 -1.84 9.91
C LEU A 97 9.15 -3.20 9.17
N ALA A 98 7.97 -3.80 9.07
CA ALA A 98 7.85 -5.21 8.70
C ALA A 98 7.75 -5.48 7.19
N GLY A 99 7.62 -4.43 6.36
CA GLY A 99 7.64 -4.57 4.90
C GLY A 99 6.41 -4.04 4.17
N VAL A 100 6.41 -4.28 2.86
CA VAL A 100 5.34 -3.89 1.94
C VAL A 100 5.02 -5.05 1.00
N VAL A 101 3.73 -5.34 0.84
CA VAL A 101 3.21 -6.35 -0.09
C VAL A 101 2.20 -5.69 -1.01
N LEU A 102 2.26 -5.99 -2.29
CA LEU A 102 1.25 -5.61 -3.26
C LEU A 102 0.45 -6.84 -3.66
N VAL A 103 -0.88 -6.74 -3.60
CA VAL A 103 -1.81 -7.72 -4.14
C VAL A 103 -2.58 -7.08 -5.29
N LYS A 104 -2.60 -7.73 -6.45
CA LYS A 104 -3.32 -7.29 -7.64
C LYS A 104 -4.29 -8.37 -8.10
N GLY A 105 -5.48 -7.98 -8.51
CA GLY A 105 -6.48 -8.91 -9.03
C GLY A 105 -7.78 -8.20 -9.37
N VAL A 106 -8.80 -8.96 -9.75
CA VAL A 106 -10.14 -8.44 -10.00
C VAL A 106 -10.77 -8.02 -8.67
N GLU A 107 -11.50 -6.91 -8.68
CA GLU A 107 -12.10 -6.34 -7.47
C GLU A 107 -13.01 -7.32 -6.74
N ASP A 108 -13.91 -8.00 -7.44
CA ASP A 108 -14.88 -8.91 -6.84
C ASP A 108 -14.22 -10.11 -6.13
N ASP A 109 -13.10 -10.62 -6.67
CA ASP A 109 -12.37 -11.73 -6.08
C ASP A 109 -11.64 -11.30 -4.78
N LEU A 110 -11.09 -10.08 -4.78
CA LEU A 110 -10.27 -9.58 -3.68
C LEU A 110 -11.10 -8.93 -2.57
N GLY A 111 -12.13 -8.15 -2.90
CA GLY A 111 -12.99 -7.47 -1.92
C GLY A 111 -13.61 -8.46 -0.94
N ASN A 112 -14.18 -9.55 -1.47
CA ASN A 112 -14.74 -10.65 -0.68
C ASN A 112 -13.70 -11.32 0.23
N SER A 113 -12.45 -11.45 -0.24
CA SER A 113 -11.36 -12.05 0.54
C SER A 113 -10.91 -11.16 1.71
N PHE A 114 -10.79 -9.85 1.51
CA PHE A 114 -10.38 -8.90 2.56
C PHE A 114 -11.46 -8.62 3.59
N GLU A 115 -12.74 -8.56 3.21
CA GLU A 115 -13.83 -8.41 4.17
C GLU A 115 -13.91 -9.59 5.15
N ASN A 116 -13.65 -10.80 4.65
CA ASN A 116 -13.62 -12.00 5.48
C ASN A 116 -12.39 -12.03 6.41
N PHE A 117 -11.27 -11.45 5.99
CA PHE A 117 -10.06 -11.33 6.82
C PHE A 117 -10.31 -10.48 8.09
N LEU A 118 -11.11 -9.42 8.00
CA LEU A 118 -11.43 -8.55 9.15
C LEU A 118 -12.45 -9.14 10.12
N LYS A 119 -13.23 -10.12 9.66
CA LYS A 119 -14.30 -10.74 10.45
C LYS A 119 -13.80 -11.87 11.35
N GLN A 120 -12.57 -12.35 11.13
CA GLN A 120 -11.94 -13.35 12.01
C GLN A 120 -11.38 -12.65 13.26
N LYS A 121 -12.14 -12.72 14.35
CA LYS A 121 -11.71 -12.36 15.70
C LYS A 121 -10.95 -13.50 16.36
#